data_AF-A0A3P1ZSV9-F1
#
_entry.id   AF-A0A3P1ZSV9-F1
#
_cell.length_a   1.000
_cell.length_b   1.000
_cell.length_c   1.000
_cell.angle_alpha   90.00
_cell.angle_beta   90.00
_cell.angle_gamma   90.00
#
_symmetry.space_group_name_H-M   'P 1'
#
loop_
_entity.id
_entity.type
_entity.pdbx_description
1 polymer ?
#
loop_
_entity_poly.entity_id
_entity_poly.type
_entity_poly.pdbx_seq_one_letter_code
_entity_poly.pdbx_strand_id
1 'polypeptide(L)' 'KPSLSAAQVEEMRNMTASGKNKTAIARHFRISRTTLYRLLAQS' A
#
# COMPACT_ATOMS: atom_id res chain seq x y z
N LYS A 1 9.80 14.98 -2.63
CA LYS A 1 8.49 14.32 -2.33
C LYS A 1 8.82 12.95 -1.76
N PRO A 2 8.45 12.60 -0.51
CA PRO A 2 8.86 11.31 0.04
C PRO A 2 8.18 10.21 -0.78
N SER A 3 8.98 9.50 -1.58
CA SER A 3 8.58 8.27 -2.24
C SER A 3 8.49 7.19 -1.18
N LEU A 4 7.44 6.37 -1.22
CA LEU A 4 7.35 5.20 -0.35
C LEU A 4 8.57 4.31 -0.58
N SER A 5 9.17 3.82 0.50
CA SER A 5 10.31 2.91 0.40
C SER A 5 9.85 1.53 -0.06
N ALA A 6 10.78 0.74 -0.61
CA ALA A 6 10.51 -0.66 -0.97
C ALA A 6 9.95 -1.46 0.22
N ALA A 7 10.47 -1.22 1.43
CA ALA A 7 9.97 -1.85 2.65
C ALA A 7 8.49 -1.52 2.93
N GLN A 8 8.06 -0.27 2.70
CA GLN A 8 6.66 0.11 2.88
C GLN A 8 5.74 -0.53 1.83
N VAL A 9 6.23 -0.72 0.60
CA VAL A 9 5.47 -1.40 -0.45
C VAL A 9 5.31 -2.89 -0.11
N GLU A 10 6.36 -3.55 0.37
CA GLU A 10 6.27 -4.94 0.84
C GLU A 10 5.33 -5.10 2.04
N GLU A 11 5.36 -4.14 2.97
CA GLU A 11 4.41 -4.13 4.09
C GLU A 11 2.96 -3.97 3.60
N MET A 12 2.70 -3.10 2.63
CA MET A 12 1.37 -2.97 1.98
C MET A 12 0.92 -4.26 1.31
N ARG A 13 1.85 -5.01 0.69
CA ARG A 13 1.58 -6.32 0.08
C ARG A 13 1.22 -7.34 1.15
N ASN A 14 2.00 -7.44 2.23
CA ASN A 14 1.73 -8.34 3.36
C ASN A 14 0.38 -8.03 4.04
N MET A 15 0.06 -6.75 4.24
CA MET A 15 -1.24 -6.34 4.77
C MET A 15 -2.38 -6.71 3.82
N THR A 16 -2.17 -6.60 2.51
CA THR A 16 -3.16 -7.02 1.52
C THR A 16 -3.35 -8.54 1.52
N ALA A 17 -2.25 -9.30 1.57
CA ALA A 17 -2.25 -10.77 1.56
C ALA A 17 -2.89 -11.37 2.83
N SER A 18 -2.76 -10.69 3.98
CA SER A 18 -3.45 -11.05 5.23
C SER A 18 -4.95 -10.71 5.23
N GLY A 19 -5.50 -10.21 4.12
CA GLY A 19 -6.92 -9.90 3.97
C GLY A 19 -7.34 -8.55 4.55
N LYS A 20 -6.39 -7.69 4.96
CA LYS A 20 -6.71 -6.38 5.52
C LYS A 20 -7.36 -5.49 4.45
N ASN A 21 -8.36 -4.73 4.86
CA ASN A 21 -9.10 -3.85 3.95
C ASN A 21 -8.18 -2.78 3.34
N LYS A 22 -8.18 -2.66 2.00
CA LYS A 22 -7.36 -1.71 1.23
C LYS A 22 -7.56 -0.24 1.65
N THR A 23 -8.75 0.12 2.13
CA THR A 23 -9.02 1.47 2.67
C THR A 23 -8.27 1.71 3.98
N ALA A 24 -8.21 0.70 4.86
CA ALA A 24 -7.46 0.78 6.11
C ALA A 24 -5.95 0.86 5.83
N ILE A 25 -5.45 0.10 4.85
CA ILE A 25 -4.05 0.15 4.40
C ILE A 25 -3.71 1.54 3.87
N ALA A 26 -4.52 2.10 2.96
CA ALA A 26 -4.29 3.43 2.41
C ALA A 26 -4.25 4.53 3.50
N ARG A 27 -5.15 4.46 4.49
CA ARG A 27 -5.15 5.37 5.64
C ARG A 27 -3.89 5.21 6.51
N HIS A 28 -3.45 3.98 6.75
CA HIS A 28 -2.25 3.69 7.53
C HIS A 28 -1.00 4.36 6.92
N PHE A 29 -0.82 4.25 5.61
CA PHE A 29 0.31 4.84 4.88
C PHE A 29 0.09 6.30 4.44
N ARG A 30 -1.05 6.91 4.80
CA ARG A 30 -1.44 8.27 4.40
C ARG A 30 -1.37 8.50 2.89
N ILE A 31 -1.78 7.51 2.11
CA ILE A 31 -1.84 7.56 0.65
C ILE A 31 -3.26 7.47 0.13
N SER A 32 -3.46 7.91 -1.12
CA SER A 32 -4.72 7.69 -1.79
C SER A 32 -4.92 6.20 -2.12
N ARG A 33 -6.18 5.75 -2.20
CA ARG A 33 -6.49 4.39 -2.67
C ARG A 33 -5.92 4.14 -4.07
N THR A 34 -5.96 5.13 -4.95
CA THR A 34 -5.41 5.05 -6.31
C THR A 34 -3.90 4.79 -6.28
N THR A 35 -3.17 5.45 -5.38
CA THR A 35 -1.73 5.21 -5.17
C THR A 35 -1.49 3.78 -4.69
N LEU A 36 -2.28 3.30 -3.73
CA LEU A 36 -2.19 1.92 -3.25
C LEU A 36 -2.41 0.91 -4.40
N TYR A 37 -3.46 1.09 -5.19
CA TYR A 37 -3.73 0.20 -6.34
C TYR A 37 -2.58 0.20 -7.35
N ARG A 38 -2.01 1.37 -7.68
CA ARG A 38 -0.87 1.47 -8.60
C ARG A 38 0.36 0.70 -8.08
N LEU A 39 0.65 0.82 -6.78
CA LEU A 39 1.79 0.16 -6.16
C LEU A 39 1.63 -1.37 -6.09
N LEU A 40 0.39 -1.84 -5.89
CA LEU A 40 0.09 -3.27 -5.91
C LEU A 40 0.08 -3.85 -7.34
N ALA A 41 -0.32 -3.05 -8.34
CA ALA A 41 -0.39 -3.47 -9.73
C ALA A 41 0.95 -3.51 -10.48
N GLN A 42 1.98 -2.81 -9.98
CA GLN A 42 3.35 -2.82 -10.57
C GLN A 42 4.14 -4.09 -10.20
N SER A 43 3.49 -5.26 -10.16
CA SER A 43 4.14 -6.55 -9.92
C SER A 43 4.34 -7.31 -11.22
#